data_AF-A0A7S0FKG6-F1
#
_entry.id   AF-A0A7S0FKG6-F1
#
_cell.length_a   1.000
_cell.length_b   1.000
_cell.length_c   1.000
_cell.angle_alpha   90.00
_cell.angle_beta   90.00
_cell.angle_gamma   90.00
#
_symmetry.space_group_name_H-M   'P 1'
#
loop_
_entity.id
_entity.type
_entity.pdbx_description
1 polymer ?
#
loop_
_entity_poly.entity_id
_entity_poly.type
_entity_poly.pdbx_seq_one_letter_code
_entity_poly.pdbx_strand_id
1 'polypeptide(L)'
;RCAFSRLDGNAVLLDGYNRDALITGNGFFLLGASGIVLWGYEHNGDGTGGEQPRRTRVEQNFCHEIGIYQKQSSCYFHAVSAESTITRNLFFNGPRAMVNFNDGFGGGHDLGHNLIFNSCRESSDHGAFNSWDRQPYLTDVPTGLPSSEPLYSRLHNNFIVANYAADGGCYDNDDGSSWYLEQNNFCVYGGMKSNFQGHNKHSSNNVHAFASVYGDVCLNGLAQVSEHYAEGYWNNTCVLARASDPYLRVECLDADAARQFLYLGGNRVYAPGGAPSVEYCGRRWNASAWGASGRDIGTTFADTAGVSG
;
A
#
# COMPACT_ATOMS: atom_id res chain seq x y z
N ARG A 1 -8.06 26.74 -8.99
CA ARG A 1 -6.66 26.55 -8.55
C ARG A 1 -6.46 27.34 -7.25
N CYS A 2 -6.37 26.66 -6.12
CA CYS A 2 -6.24 27.29 -4.80
C CYS A 2 -4.85 26.99 -4.19
N ALA A 3 -4.46 27.79 -3.20
CA ALA A 3 -3.28 27.55 -2.37
C ALA A 3 -3.70 27.57 -0.89
N PHE A 4 -3.54 26.43 -0.22
CA PHE A 4 -3.79 26.28 1.21
C PHE A 4 -2.43 26.30 1.91
N SER A 5 -2.19 27.30 2.74
CA SER A 5 -0.92 27.38 3.46
C SER A 5 -1.00 28.09 4.79
N ARG A 6 -0.08 27.74 5.70
CA ARG A 6 0.02 28.31 7.06
C ARG A 6 -1.29 28.20 7.84
N LEU A 7 -1.96 27.06 7.65
CA LEU A 7 -3.13 26.68 8.45
C LEU A 7 -2.63 25.80 9.59
N ASP A 8 -3.08 26.04 10.81
CA ASP A 8 -2.63 25.27 11.98
C ASP A 8 -3.28 23.87 12.08
N GLY A 9 -4.18 23.53 11.15
CA GLY A 9 -4.89 22.25 11.09
C GLY A 9 -4.98 21.66 9.69
N ASN A 10 -6.09 20.97 9.40
CA ASN A 10 -6.35 20.37 8.09
C ASN A 10 -6.71 21.46 7.05
N ALA A 11 -6.31 21.29 5.79
CA ALA A 11 -6.63 22.27 4.75
C ALA A 11 -8.03 22.10 4.13
N VAL A 12 -8.41 20.87 3.79
CA VAL A 12 -9.74 20.54 3.25
C VAL A 12 -10.31 19.34 3.99
N LEU A 13 -11.54 19.48 4.49
CA LEU A 13 -12.31 18.41 5.11
C LEU A 13 -13.61 18.20 4.33
N LEU A 14 -13.86 16.97 3.88
CA LEU A 14 -15.17 16.52 3.41
C LEU A 14 -15.78 15.62 4.48
N ASP A 15 -16.86 16.10 5.09
CA ASP A 15 -17.48 15.50 6.27
C ASP A 15 -18.89 14.95 5.95
N GLY A 16 -19.16 13.70 6.30
CA GLY A 16 -20.43 13.02 6.08
C GLY A 16 -20.80 12.85 4.61
N TYR A 17 -22.09 12.96 4.27
CA TYR A 17 -22.58 12.84 2.90
C TYR A 17 -21.93 13.86 1.94
N ASN A 18 -20.97 13.37 1.14
CA ASN A 18 -20.38 14.10 0.02
C ASN A 18 -20.30 13.19 -1.20
N ARG A 19 -20.62 13.70 -2.38
CA ARG A 19 -20.59 12.94 -3.64
C ARG A 19 -19.89 13.75 -4.71
N ASP A 20 -19.03 13.08 -5.47
CA ASP A 20 -18.48 13.63 -6.73
C ASP A 20 -17.67 14.92 -6.54
N ALA A 21 -17.09 15.12 -5.34
CA ALA A 21 -16.25 16.27 -5.03
C ALA A 21 -14.96 16.24 -5.87
N LEU A 22 -14.54 17.39 -6.39
CA LEU A 22 -13.33 17.53 -7.19
C LEU A 22 -12.35 18.50 -6.52
N ILE A 23 -11.20 17.98 -6.09
CA ILE A 23 -10.09 18.74 -5.53
C ILE A 23 -8.94 18.64 -6.53
N THR A 24 -8.81 19.64 -7.41
CA THR A 24 -7.85 19.60 -8.51
C THR A 24 -6.95 20.81 -8.66
N GLY A 25 -5.68 20.56 -8.97
CA GLY A 25 -4.70 21.59 -9.34
C GLY A 25 -4.23 22.48 -8.18
N ASN A 26 -4.44 22.09 -6.92
CA ASN A 26 -4.19 22.95 -5.76
C ASN A 26 -2.78 22.76 -5.17
N GLY A 27 -2.32 23.78 -4.44
CA GLY A 27 -1.14 23.70 -3.58
C GLY A 27 -1.51 23.55 -2.11
N PHE A 28 -0.86 22.64 -1.39
CA PHE A 28 -1.05 22.39 0.05
C PHE A 28 0.31 22.41 0.73
N PHE A 29 0.61 23.44 1.54
CA PHE A 29 1.94 23.53 2.14
C PHE A 29 2.01 24.33 3.42
N LEU A 30 3.00 24.03 4.27
CA LEU A 30 3.13 24.59 5.61
C LEU A 30 1.84 24.41 6.41
N LEU A 31 1.33 23.18 6.45
CA LEU A 31 0.09 22.84 7.16
C LEU A 31 0.40 22.24 8.53
N GLY A 32 -0.41 22.61 9.52
CA GLY A 32 -0.32 22.10 10.89
C GLY A 32 -0.74 20.63 10.99
N ALA A 33 -1.64 20.17 10.12
CA ALA A 33 -2.07 18.78 10.02
C ALA A 33 -2.15 18.33 8.55
N SER A 34 -3.16 17.53 8.18
CA SER A 34 -3.31 16.91 6.86
C SER A 34 -3.72 17.89 5.76
N GLY A 35 -3.40 17.54 4.51
CA GLY A 35 -3.86 18.30 3.34
C GLY A 35 -5.36 18.13 3.11
N ILE A 36 -5.75 16.92 2.71
CA ILE A 36 -7.12 16.55 2.37
C ILE A 36 -7.57 15.44 3.30
N VAL A 37 -8.72 15.63 3.94
CA VAL A 37 -9.34 14.69 4.87
C VAL A 37 -10.76 14.39 4.39
N LEU A 38 -11.06 13.11 4.20
CA LEU A 38 -12.43 12.62 4.02
C LEU A 38 -12.83 11.89 5.31
N TRP A 39 -13.99 12.22 5.84
CA TRP A 39 -14.50 11.65 7.08
C TRP A 39 -15.97 11.28 6.93
N GLY A 40 -16.28 10.00 7.06
CA GLY A 40 -17.66 9.49 7.08
C GLY A 40 -18.12 9.01 8.45
N TYR A 41 -19.39 8.65 8.50
CA TYR A 41 -20.08 8.15 9.68
C TYR A 41 -20.76 6.82 9.38
N GLU A 42 -20.84 6.01 10.42
CA GLU A 42 -21.42 4.68 10.43
C GLU A 42 -22.17 4.47 11.76
N HIS A 43 -23.00 3.43 11.82
CA HIS A 43 -23.67 3.04 13.05
C HIS A 43 -23.40 1.56 13.40
N ASN A 44 -22.46 1.32 14.32
CA ASN A 44 -22.02 0.00 14.79
C ASN A 44 -21.51 -0.91 13.66
N GLY A 45 -20.64 -0.39 12.81
CA GLY A 45 -20.10 -1.03 11.62
C GLY A 45 -21.00 -0.91 10.39
N ASP A 46 -22.22 -0.37 10.51
CA ASP A 46 -23.15 -0.22 9.38
C ASP A 46 -23.06 1.17 8.75
N GLY A 47 -22.47 1.27 7.56
CA GLY A 47 -22.41 2.50 6.76
C GLY A 47 -23.36 2.51 5.55
N THR A 48 -24.38 1.65 5.53
CA THR A 48 -25.41 1.64 4.48
C THR A 48 -26.33 2.87 4.53
N GLY A 49 -26.27 3.65 5.62
CA GLY A 49 -26.97 4.93 5.77
C GLY A 49 -26.51 6.04 4.83
N GLY A 50 -25.32 5.92 4.23
CA GLY A 50 -24.87 6.84 3.17
C GLY A 50 -24.12 8.10 3.63
N GLU A 51 -23.89 8.28 4.92
CA GLU A 51 -23.18 9.42 5.54
C GLU A 51 -21.63 9.34 5.40
N GLN A 52 -21.15 9.04 4.20
CA GLN A 52 -19.73 8.91 3.87
C GLN A 52 -19.37 9.75 2.64
N PRO A 53 -18.15 10.30 2.50
CA PRO A 53 -17.70 10.83 1.23
C PRO A 53 -17.50 9.71 0.19
N ARG A 54 -18.03 9.88 -1.02
CA ARG A 54 -17.87 8.90 -2.13
C ARG A 54 -17.54 9.58 -3.46
N ARG A 55 -16.81 8.87 -4.33
CA ARG A 55 -16.46 9.33 -5.69
C ARG A 55 -15.71 10.66 -5.71
N THR A 56 -14.90 10.90 -4.68
CA THR A 56 -14.07 12.10 -4.60
C THR A 56 -12.87 11.96 -5.54
N ARG A 57 -12.60 13.01 -6.32
CA ARG A 57 -11.47 13.07 -7.25
C ARG A 57 -10.43 14.05 -6.72
N VAL A 58 -9.24 13.54 -6.41
CA VAL A 58 -8.08 14.30 -5.95
C VAL A 58 -7.01 14.23 -7.03
N GLU A 59 -6.92 15.28 -7.85
CA GLU A 59 -6.13 15.24 -9.09
C GLU A 59 -5.15 16.39 -9.24
N GLN A 60 -3.93 16.10 -9.68
CA GLN A 60 -2.96 17.14 -10.07
C GLN A 60 -2.64 18.14 -8.95
N ASN A 61 -2.72 17.71 -7.69
CA ASN A 61 -2.38 18.53 -6.54
C ASN A 61 -0.90 18.40 -6.19
N PHE A 62 -0.38 19.48 -5.61
CA PHE A 62 0.99 19.58 -5.11
C PHE A 62 0.93 19.79 -3.60
N CYS A 63 1.36 18.79 -2.82
CA CYS A 63 1.25 18.83 -1.37
C CYS A 63 2.59 18.49 -0.71
N HIS A 64 3.08 19.41 0.13
CA HIS A 64 4.41 19.32 0.74
C HIS A 64 4.57 20.14 2.03
N GLU A 65 5.45 19.73 2.94
CA GLU A 65 5.58 20.32 4.29
C GLU A 65 4.25 20.42 5.04
N ILE A 66 3.69 19.27 5.39
CA ILE A 66 2.46 19.16 6.18
C ILE A 66 2.75 18.63 7.59
N GLY A 67 1.74 18.59 8.46
CA GLY A 67 1.87 18.06 9.81
C GLY A 67 2.91 18.76 10.67
N ILE A 68 2.99 20.09 10.61
CA ILE A 68 3.89 20.90 11.45
C ILE A 68 3.63 20.61 12.94
N TYR A 69 2.36 20.47 13.33
CA TYR A 69 1.95 20.24 14.71
C TYR A 69 1.43 18.81 14.93
N GLN A 70 0.57 18.30 14.04
CA GLN A 70 0.04 16.94 14.11
C GLN A 70 0.89 16.01 13.25
N LYS A 71 1.58 15.06 13.89
CA LYS A 71 2.53 14.17 13.20
C LYS A 71 1.89 12.92 12.59
N GLN A 72 0.65 12.61 12.99
CA GLN A 72 -0.20 11.63 12.32
C GLN A 72 -0.99 12.34 11.21
N SER A 73 -0.29 12.77 10.15
CA SER A 73 -0.88 13.56 9.07
C SER A 73 -0.38 13.15 7.71
N SER A 74 -1.25 13.30 6.71
CA SER A 74 -1.07 12.84 5.34
C SER A 74 -1.52 13.92 4.36
N CYS A 75 -1.00 13.91 3.14
CA CYS A 75 -1.51 14.79 2.09
C CYS A 75 -2.93 14.39 1.71
N TYR A 76 -3.21 13.09 1.72
CA TYR A 76 -4.55 12.54 1.62
C TYR A 76 -4.79 11.53 2.74
N PHE A 77 -5.86 11.74 3.49
CA PHE A 77 -6.38 10.83 4.49
C PHE A 77 -7.86 10.60 4.22
N HIS A 78 -8.33 9.37 4.41
CA HIS A 78 -9.75 9.14 4.59
C HIS A 78 -10.03 8.21 5.77
N ALA A 79 -11.23 8.35 6.32
CA ALA A 79 -11.89 7.36 7.16
C ALA A 79 -13.36 7.26 6.75
N VAL A 80 -13.91 6.04 6.65
CA VAL A 80 -15.28 5.73 6.23
C VAL A 80 -15.62 6.45 4.92
N SER A 81 -14.92 6.09 3.85
CA SER A 81 -15.09 6.67 2.51
C SER A 81 -14.93 5.59 1.45
N ALA A 82 -15.51 5.77 0.25
CA ALA A 82 -15.38 4.79 -0.83
C ALA A 82 -15.17 5.46 -2.20
N GLU A 83 -14.68 4.71 -3.17
CA GLU A 83 -14.65 5.08 -4.59
C GLU A 83 -13.85 6.35 -4.91
N SER A 84 -12.89 6.74 -4.06
CA SER A 84 -12.08 7.93 -4.33
C SER A 84 -11.02 7.66 -5.40
N THR A 85 -10.83 8.59 -6.34
CA THR A 85 -9.72 8.58 -7.30
C THR A 85 -8.66 9.60 -6.90
N ILE A 86 -7.45 9.14 -6.61
CA ILE A 86 -6.30 9.95 -6.22
C ILE A 86 -5.21 9.77 -7.28
N THR A 87 -5.11 10.73 -8.21
CA THR A 87 -4.24 10.55 -9.38
C THR A 87 -3.46 11.79 -9.81
N ARG A 88 -2.26 11.56 -10.37
CA ARG A 88 -1.39 12.62 -10.91
C ARG A 88 -0.98 13.66 -9.86
N ASN A 89 -0.94 13.28 -8.59
CA ASN A 89 -0.51 14.17 -7.51
C ASN A 89 0.99 14.02 -7.24
N LEU A 90 1.56 15.07 -6.66
CA LEU A 90 2.93 15.11 -6.15
C LEU A 90 2.89 15.37 -4.66
N PHE A 91 3.16 14.34 -3.86
CA PHE A 91 3.07 14.35 -2.40
C PHE A 91 4.41 14.03 -1.77
N PHE A 92 4.96 14.95 -0.98
CA PHE A 92 6.25 14.70 -0.33
C PHE A 92 6.43 15.52 0.95
N ASN A 93 7.51 15.26 1.68
CA ASN A 93 7.89 16.04 2.86
C ASN A 93 6.79 16.08 3.94
N GLY A 94 6.32 14.90 4.37
CA GLY A 94 5.40 14.73 5.49
C GLY A 94 6.05 14.04 6.69
N PRO A 95 5.44 14.18 7.89
CA PRO A 95 5.97 13.58 9.11
C PRO A 95 5.71 12.07 9.18
N ARG A 96 4.72 11.56 8.44
CA ARG A 96 4.29 10.15 8.38
C ARG A 96 3.92 9.77 6.93
N ALA A 97 3.09 8.75 6.72
CA ALA A 97 2.60 8.35 5.41
C ALA A 97 1.93 9.53 4.68
N MET A 98 2.20 9.69 3.39
CA MET A 98 1.61 10.78 2.59
C MET A 98 0.19 10.48 2.15
N VAL A 99 -0.16 9.20 2.08
CA VAL A 99 -1.51 8.71 1.79
C VAL A 99 -1.88 7.69 2.87
N ASN A 100 -3.01 7.87 3.52
CA ASN A 100 -3.48 6.96 4.56
C ASN A 100 -4.94 6.58 4.35
N PHE A 101 -5.19 5.29 4.16
CA PHE A 101 -6.52 4.69 4.08
C PHE A 101 -6.83 4.09 5.46
N ASN A 102 -7.65 4.75 6.25
CA ASN A 102 -7.74 4.43 7.68
C ASN A 102 -8.61 3.21 8.01
N ASP A 103 -9.42 2.75 7.06
CA ASP A 103 -10.36 1.64 7.20
C ASP A 103 -10.67 1.00 5.84
N GLY A 104 -11.24 -0.21 5.89
CA GLY A 104 -11.68 -0.97 4.72
C GLY A 104 -13.11 -0.67 4.28
N PHE A 105 -13.65 0.52 4.57
CA PHE A 105 -15.05 0.83 4.28
C PHE A 105 -15.31 0.94 2.77
N GLY A 106 -16.16 0.07 2.20
CA GLY A 106 -16.68 0.22 0.83
C GLY A 106 -15.68 -0.04 -0.30
N GLY A 107 -14.42 0.37 -0.13
CA GLY A 107 -13.32 0.17 -1.06
C GLY A 107 -13.53 0.88 -2.39
N GLY A 108 -13.01 0.29 -3.47
CA GLY A 108 -13.12 0.84 -4.82
C GLY A 108 -12.28 2.11 -5.03
N HIS A 109 -11.33 2.39 -4.14
CA HIS A 109 -10.41 3.50 -4.30
C HIS A 109 -9.45 3.23 -5.45
N ASP A 110 -9.06 4.29 -6.14
CA ASP A 110 -8.09 4.25 -7.23
C ASP A 110 -6.96 5.25 -6.95
N LEU A 111 -5.84 4.74 -6.42
CA LEU A 111 -4.62 5.50 -6.17
C LEU A 111 -3.62 5.19 -7.28
N GLY A 112 -3.52 6.06 -8.29
CA GLY A 112 -2.59 5.80 -9.38
C GLY A 112 -1.95 6.99 -10.07
N HIS A 113 -0.80 6.77 -10.68
CA HIS A 113 -0.02 7.81 -11.38
C HIS A 113 0.45 8.97 -10.49
N ASN A 114 0.72 8.72 -9.20
CA ASN A 114 1.24 9.72 -8.27
C ASN A 114 2.76 9.58 -8.09
N LEU A 115 3.42 10.68 -7.70
CA LEU A 115 4.78 10.67 -7.19
C LEU A 115 4.77 10.94 -5.68
N ILE A 116 5.29 9.99 -4.90
CA ILE A 116 5.31 10.05 -3.44
C ILE A 116 6.72 9.81 -2.91
N PHE A 117 7.25 10.73 -2.10
CA PHE A 117 8.60 10.54 -1.52
C PHE A 117 8.79 11.38 -0.25
N ASN A 118 9.87 11.15 0.49
CA ASN A 118 10.16 11.87 1.73
C ASN A 118 8.97 11.84 2.73
N SER A 119 8.29 10.70 2.85
CA SER A 119 7.36 10.39 3.94
C SER A 119 8.14 10.07 5.23
N CYS A 120 7.45 10.00 6.36
CA CYS A 120 8.04 9.48 7.62
C CYS A 120 9.35 10.20 8.01
N ARG A 121 9.41 11.53 7.85
CA ARG A 121 10.60 12.33 8.19
C ARG A 121 10.77 12.60 9.69
N GLU A 122 9.67 12.50 10.43
CA GLU A 122 9.59 12.85 11.86
C GLU A 122 8.88 11.75 12.67
N SER A 123 8.59 10.62 12.05
CA SER A 123 8.03 9.41 12.67
C SER A 123 8.55 8.18 11.92
N SER A 124 8.32 6.99 12.48
CA SER A 124 8.71 5.70 11.90
C SER A 124 7.48 4.77 11.77
N ASP A 125 7.68 3.49 11.45
CA ASP A 125 6.65 2.44 11.55
C ASP A 125 5.50 2.51 10.52
N HIS A 126 5.59 3.38 9.52
CA HIS A 126 4.66 3.46 8.38
C HIS A 126 5.42 3.36 7.05
N GLY A 127 4.72 3.08 5.97
CA GLY A 127 5.20 3.30 4.60
C GLY A 127 4.94 4.72 4.06
N ALA A 128 5.22 4.92 2.79
CA ALA A 128 4.82 6.13 2.06
C ALA A 128 3.29 6.20 1.84
N PHE A 129 2.70 5.04 1.56
CA PHE A 129 1.28 4.75 1.71
C PHE A 129 1.08 3.89 2.97
N ASN A 130 -0.05 4.05 3.65
CA ASN A 130 -0.48 3.18 4.74
C ASN A 130 -1.96 2.84 4.63
N SER A 131 -2.33 1.61 4.99
CA SER A 131 -3.71 1.20 5.19
C SER A 131 -3.92 0.44 6.50
N TRP A 132 -5.14 0.52 7.03
CA TRP A 132 -5.62 -0.31 8.14
C TRP A 132 -7.03 -0.75 7.88
N ASP A 133 -7.37 -2.02 8.11
CA ASP A 133 -8.75 -2.51 7.99
C ASP A 133 -9.10 -3.36 9.23
N ARG A 134 -8.94 -2.76 10.42
CA ARG A 134 -9.07 -3.47 11.72
C ARG A 134 -10.47 -4.00 12.05
N GLN A 135 -11.49 -3.58 11.29
CA GLN A 135 -12.84 -4.07 11.42
C GLN A 135 -13.54 -4.15 10.07
N PRO A 136 -14.43 -5.12 9.87
CA PRO A 136 -15.33 -5.15 8.72
C PRO A 136 -16.43 -4.10 8.86
N TYR A 137 -16.89 -3.56 7.73
CA TYR A 137 -18.03 -2.66 7.66
C TYR A 137 -19.11 -3.24 6.77
N LEU A 138 -20.38 -3.06 7.15
CA LEU A 138 -21.50 -3.28 6.26
C LEU A 138 -21.61 -2.08 5.31
N THR A 139 -21.61 -2.36 4.00
CA THR A 139 -21.62 -1.37 2.93
C THR A 139 -22.48 -1.85 1.77
N ASP A 140 -23.11 -0.92 1.05
CA ASP A 140 -23.88 -1.20 -0.16
C ASP A 140 -23.11 -0.85 -1.44
N VAL A 141 -21.87 -0.39 -1.31
CA VAL A 141 -21.04 0.13 -2.43
C VAL A 141 -20.87 -0.88 -3.57
N PRO A 142 -20.55 -2.17 -3.33
CA PRO A 142 -20.22 -3.10 -4.41
C PRO A 142 -21.41 -3.50 -5.29
N THR A 143 -22.59 -3.71 -4.70
CA THR A 143 -23.75 -4.32 -5.39
C THR A 143 -25.05 -3.54 -5.24
N GLY A 144 -25.07 -2.48 -4.42
CA GLY A 144 -26.30 -1.81 -3.97
C GLY A 144 -27.07 -2.58 -2.89
N LEU A 145 -26.54 -3.71 -2.41
CA LEU A 145 -27.07 -4.49 -1.29
C LEU A 145 -26.04 -4.51 -0.15
N PRO A 146 -26.49 -4.52 1.12
CA PRO A 146 -25.58 -4.61 2.26
C PRO A 146 -24.67 -5.85 2.19
N SER A 147 -23.35 -5.63 2.29
CA SER A 147 -22.30 -6.66 2.28
C SER A 147 -21.14 -6.22 3.19
N SER A 148 -20.41 -7.19 3.75
CA SER A 148 -19.14 -6.94 4.47
C SER A 148 -17.90 -7.00 3.57
N GLU A 149 -18.08 -7.33 2.30
CA GLU A 149 -17.00 -7.36 1.31
C GLU A 149 -16.94 -6.02 0.57
N PRO A 150 -15.85 -5.23 0.74
CA PRO A 150 -15.68 -4.00 -0.02
C PRO A 150 -15.28 -4.29 -1.48
N LEU A 151 -15.34 -3.27 -2.34
CA LEU A 151 -14.70 -3.33 -3.65
C LEU A 151 -13.17 -3.33 -3.51
N TYR A 152 -12.48 -4.03 -4.40
CA TYR A 152 -11.02 -3.92 -4.48
C TYR A 152 -10.56 -2.48 -4.70
N SER A 153 -9.62 -2.02 -3.88
CA SER A 153 -8.89 -0.77 -4.10
C SER A 153 -7.67 -1.02 -4.97
N ARG A 154 -7.44 -0.17 -5.96
CA ARG A 154 -6.35 -0.28 -6.92
C ARG A 154 -5.24 0.71 -6.58
N LEU A 155 -4.04 0.22 -6.35
CA LEU A 155 -2.84 1.00 -6.09
C LEU A 155 -1.87 0.79 -7.25
N HIS A 156 -1.80 1.72 -8.21
CA HIS A 156 -1.15 1.40 -9.48
C HIS A 156 -0.39 2.53 -10.18
N ASN A 157 0.67 2.16 -10.91
CA ASN A 157 1.47 3.11 -11.70
C ASN A 157 2.00 4.31 -10.90
N ASN A 158 2.16 4.16 -9.58
CA ASN A 158 2.78 5.19 -8.75
C ASN A 158 4.30 5.03 -8.79
N PHE A 159 5.01 6.16 -8.67
CA PHE A 159 6.44 6.19 -8.38
C PHE A 159 6.61 6.61 -6.93
N ILE A 160 7.12 5.69 -6.10
CA ILE A 160 7.27 5.88 -4.67
C ILE A 160 8.74 5.71 -4.26
N VAL A 161 9.26 6.64 -3.47
CA VAL A 161 10.60 6.57 -2.88
C VAL A 161 10.47 6.59 -1.35
N ALA A 162 10.74 5.46 -0.71
CA ALA A 162 10.64 5.26 0.74
C ALA A 162 12.00 5.49 1.42
N ASN A 163 12.51 6.73 1.39
CA ASN A 163 13.91 7.06 1.70
C ASN A 163 14.21 7.62 3.11
N TYR A 164 13.24 7.64 4.02
CA TYR A 164 13.43 8.04 5.42
C TYR A 164 13.06 6.86 6.33
N ALA A 165 12.46 7.09 7.50
CA ALA A 165 11.97 6.03 8.38
C ALA A 165 10.61 5.48 7.90
N ALA A 166 10.46 5.34 6.57
CA ALA A 166 9.29 4.72 5.95
C ALA A 166 9.44 3.19 5.99
N ASP A 167 9.60 2.63 7.20
CA ASP A 167 9.97 1.24 7.44
C ASP A 167 8.94 0.24 6.89
N GLY A 168 7.68 0.67 6.75
CA GLY A 168 6.61 -0.08 6.09
C GLY A 168 6.73 -0.14 4.56
N GLY A 169 7.76 0.48 3.98
CA GLY A 169 8.06 0.45 2.56
C GLY A 169 7.24 1.44 1.73
N CYS A 170 6.97 1.08 0.47
CA CYS A 170 6.17 1.92 -0.41
C CYS A 170 4.68 1.77 -0.12
N TYR A 171 4.23 0.52 0.04
CA TYR A 171 2.87 0.19 0.42
C TYR A 171 2.89 -0.56 1.75
N ASP A 172 2.42 0.13 2.77
CA ASP A 172 2.23 -0.42 4.10
C ASP A 172 0.79 -0.91 4.27
N ASN A 173 0.52 -2.18 3.89
CA ASN A 173 -0.72 -2.82 4.27
C ASN A 173 -0.58 -3.38 5.68
N ASP A 174 -0.97 -2.55 6.64
CA ASP A 174 -0.85 -2.83 8.06
C ASP A 174 -2.12 -3.54 8.59
N ASP A 175 -2.27 -3.64 9.91
CA ASP A 175 -3.35 -4.37 10.62
C ASP A 175 -4.66 -4.58 9.83
N GLY A 176 -4.91 -5.83 9.44
CA GLY A 176 -6.17 -6.26 8.83
C GLY A 176 -6.39 -5.85 7.38
N SER A 177 -5.49 -5.04 6.79
CA SER A 177 -5.62 -4.52 5.42
C SER A 177 -5.99 -5.60 4.41
N SER A 178 -7.05 -5.36 3.65
CA SER A 178 -7.63 -6.33 2.74
C SER A 178 -8.19 -5.71 1.47
N TRP A 179 -8.33 -6.52 0.42
CA TRP A 179 -8.92 -6.10 -0.87
C TRP A 179 -8.10 -5.04 -1.64
N TYR A 180 -6.79 -5.27 -1.75
CA TYR A 180 -5.87 -4.39 -2.48
C TYR A 180 -5.31 -5.06 -3.74
N LEU A 181 -5.35 -4.33 -4.86
CA LEU A 181 -4.65 -4.68 -6.10
C LEU A 181 -3.48 -3.70 -6.28
N GLU A 182 -2.26 -4.18 -6.07
CA GLU A 182 -1.06 -3.35 -6.11
C GLU A 182 -0.26 -3.66 -7.38
N GLN A 183 -0.36 -2.79 -8.38
CA GLN A 183 0.04 -3.14 -9.75
C GLN A 183 0.89 -2.10 -10.46
N ASN A 184 1.91 -2.54 -11.19
CA ASN A 184 2.69 -1.67 -12.10
C ASN A 184 3.37 -0.47 -11.42
N ASN A 185 3.67 -0.56 -10.13
CA ASN A 185 4.31 0.51 -9.39
C ASN A 185 5.84 0.44 -9.49
N PHE A 186 6.48 1.60 -9.41
CA PHE A 186 7.93 1.67 -9.22
C PHE A 186 8.23 2.15 -7.80
N CYS A 187 8.85 1.28 -7.02
CA CYS A 187 9.16 1.50 -5.62
C CYS A 187 10.67 1.49 -5.41
N VAL A 188 11.22 2.50 -4.76
CA VAL A 188 12.65 2.63 -4.47
C VAL A 188 12.88 2.73 -2.97
N TYR A 189 13.86 1.99 -2.44
CA TYR A 189 14.16 1.92 -0.99
C TYR A 189 13.01 1.42 -0.12
N GLY A 190 12.02 0.79 -0.73
CA GLY A 190 10.83 0.25 -0.08
C GLY A 190 10.48 -1.11 -0.66
N GLY A 191 9.48 -1.74 -0.07
CA GLY A 191 8.83 -2.92 -0.63
C GLY A 191 7.33 -2.85 -0.41
N MET A 192 6.72 -4.02 -0.35
CA MET A 192 5.34 -4.21 0.05
C MET A 192 5.31 -4.88 1.41
N LYS A 193 4.62 -4.25 2.35
CA LYS A 193 4.27 -4.87 3.62
C LYS A 193 2.89 -5.47 3.47
N SER A 194 2.78 -6.73 3.89
CA SER A 194 1.56 -7.51 3.86
C SER A 194 1.54 -8.50 5.04
N ASN A 195 2.18 -8.11 6.13
CA ASN A 195 2.11 -8.79 7.42
C ASN A 195 0.96 -8.18 8.26
N PHE A 196 0.78 -8.65 9.50
CA PHE A 196 -0.33 -8.21 10.38
C PHE A 196 -1.74 -8.54 9.87
N GLN A 197 -1.89 -9.76 9.35
CA GLN A 197 -3.18 -10.35 8.95
C GLN A 197 -3.82 -9.62 7.75
N GLY A 198 -5.16 -9.66 7.66
CA GLY A 198 -5.89 -9.27 6.45
C GLY A 198 -5.73 -10.29 5.33
N HIS A 199 -6.31 -10.00 4.17
CA HIS A 199 -6.39 -10.96 3.06
C HIS A 199 -6.68 -10.27 1.72
N ASN A 200 -6.75 -11.00 0.61
CA ASN A 200 -7.14 -10.41 -0.68
C ASN A 200 -6.21 -9.27 -1.12
N LYS A 201 -4.90 -9.41 -0.87
CA LYS A 201 -3.84 -8.46 -1.28
C LYS A 201 -3.01 -9.07 -2.40
N HIS A 202 -3.05 -8.43 -3.56
CA HIS A 202 -2.48 -8.95 -4.81
C HIS A 202 -1.47 -7.98 -5.38
N SER A 203 -0.19 -8.34 -5.28
CA SER A 203 0.91 -7.58 -5.82
C SER A 203 1.39 -8.17 -7.15
N SER A 204 1.38 -7.37 -8.21
CA SER A 204 1.93 -7.83 -9.48
C SER A 204 2.51 -6.76 -10.40
N ASN A 205 3.49 -7.17 -11.21
CA ASN A 205 4.13 -6.32 -12.22
C ASN A 205 4.78 -5.04 -11.63
N ASN A 206 5.07 -5.03 -10.33
CA ASN A 206 5.78 -3.94 -9.68
C ASN A 206 7.29 -4.10 -9.86
N VAL A 207 8.02 -3.00 -9.73
CA VAL A 207 9.48 -2.99 -9.66
C VAL A 207 9.88 -2.41 -8.30
N HIS A 208 10.58 -3.20 -7.50
CA HIS A 208 11.15 -2.79 -6.21
C HIS A 208 12.67 -2.67 -6.36
N ALA A 209 13.16 -1.44 -6.44
CA ALA A 209 14.58 -1.14 -6.57
C ALA A 209 15.21 -0.87 -5.20
N PHE A 210 16.22 -1.65 -4.84
CA PHE A 210 16.91 -1.56 -3.55
C PHE A 210 15.94 -1.70 -2.37
N ALA A 211 15.12 -2.75 -2.40
CA ALA A 211 13.98 -2.86 -1.52
C ALA A 211 14.35 -2.97 -0.04
N SER A 212 13.59 -2.26 0.81
CA SER A 212 13.69 -2.33 2.27
C SER A 212 12.32 -2.09 2.90
N VAL A 213 11.68 -3.14 3.42
CA VAL A 213 10.43 -3.07 4.18
C VAL A 213 10.53 -3.95 5.42
N TYR A 214 10.60 -3.33 6.60
CA TYR A 214 11.02 -3.93 7.87
C TYR A 214 12.21 -4.89 7.72
N GLY A 215 13.28 -4.35 7.15
CA GLY A 215 14.48 -5.06 6.72
C GLY A 215 14.58 -5.13 5.19
N ASP A 216 15.72 -5.57 4.68
CA ASP A 216 16.00 -5.57 3.24
C ASP A 216 15.30 -6.74 2.54
N VAL A 217 14.01 -6.56 2.22
CA VAL A 217 13.12 -7.52 1.56
C VAL A 217 12.17 -6.80 0.60
N CYS A 218 11.66 -7.48 -0.44
CA CYS A 218 10.72 -6.89 -1.40
C CYS A 218 9.26 -7.06 -0.98
N LEU A 219 8.90 -8.24 -0.46
CA LEU A 219 7.60 -8.49 0.14
C LEU A 219 7.79 -9.02 1.56
N ASN A 220 7.27 -8.27 2.53
CA ASN A 220 7.29 -8.65 3.93
C ASN A 220 5.88 -9.02 4.40
N GLY A 221 5.61 -10.32 4.44
CA GLY A 221 4.37 -10.88 4.94
C GLY A 221 3.47 -11.37 3.82
N LEU A 222 2.90 -12.55 4.06
CA LEU A 222 1.71 -13.14 3.46
C LEU A 222 1.24 -14.13 4.53
N ALA A 223 0.12 -13.82 5.16
CA ALA A 223 -0.18 -14.35 6.49
C ALA A 223 -1.47 -15.17 6.54
N GLN A 224 -2.43 -14.92 5.64
CA GLN A 224 -3.73 -15.58 5.69
C GLN A 224 -4.21 -15.94 4.30
N VAL A 225 -4.35 -17.24 4.05
CA VAL A 225 -5.00 -17.78 2.84
C VAL A 225 -6.01 -18.85 3.21
N SER A 226 -7.16 -18.85 2.53
CA SER A 226 -8.29 -19.77 2.74
C SER A 226 -9.18 -19.78 1.48
N GLU A 227 -10.25 -20.57 1.47
CA GLU A 227 -11.21 -20.57 0.36
C GLU A 227 -11.87 -19.22 0.06
N HIS A 228 -11.83 -18.29 1.02
CA HIS A 228 -12.34 -16.93 0.89
C HIS A 228 -11.24 -15.87 0.78
N TYR A 229 -9.99 -16.25 1.08
CA TYR A 229 -8.86 -15.34 1.26
C TYR A 229 -7.71 -15.74 0.35
N ALA A 230 -7.50 -14.95 -0.68
CA ALA A 230 -6.48 -15.19 -1.68
C ALA A 230 -5.43 -14.08 -1.64
N GLU A 231 -4.15 -14.41 -1.46
CA GLU A 231 -3.07 -13.42 -1.51
C GLU A 231 -2.04 -13.79 -2.56
N GLY A 232 -1.30 -12.81 -3.06
CA GLY A 232 -0.30 -13.11 -4.08
C GLY A 232 0.74 -12.04 -4.34
N TYR A 233 1.87 -12.54 -4.83
CA TYR A 233 3.03 -11.76 -5.27
C TYR A 233 3.64 -12.42 -6.51
N TRP A 234 3.32 -11.88 -7.69
CA TRP A 234 3.71 -12.50 -8.95
C TRP A 234 4.13 -11.49 -10.03
N ASN A 235 4.98 -11.91 -10.95
CA ASN A 235 5.51 -11.09 -12.04
C ASN A 235 6.18 -9.78 -11.58
N ASN A 236 6.58 -9.68 -10.31
CA ASN A 236 7.28 -8.52 -9.79
C ASN A 236 8.78 -8.62 -10.11
N THR A 237 9.42 -7.47 -10.22
CA THR A 237 10.87 -7.35 -10.27
C THR A 237 11.38 -6.86 -8.93
N CYS A 238 12.27 -7.63 -8.31
CA CYS A 238 12.86 -7.32 -7.01
C CYS A 238 14.37 -7.15 -7.19
N VAL A 239 14.91 -6.00 -6.82
CA VAL A 239 16.36 -5.72 -6.83
C VAL A 239 16.80 -5.49 -5.40
N LEU A 240 17.59 -6.44 -4.89
CA LEU A 240 18.11 -6.43 -3.52
C LEU A 240 19.48 -5.78 -3.46
N ALA A 241 19.77 -5.14 -2.32
CA ALA A 241 21.05 -4.48 -2.10
C ALA A 241 22.20 -5.48 -1.80
N ARG A 242 21.90 -6.64 -1.19
CA ARG A 242 22.91 -7.63 -0.78
C ARG A 242 22.53 -9.03 -1.22
N ALA A 243 23.57 -9.86 -1.42
CA ALA A 243 23.45 -11.20 -2.01
C ALA A 243 22.39 -12.05 -1.31
N SER A 244 22.53 -12.23 0.00
CA SER A 244 21.72 -13.19 0.75
C SER A 244 20.42 -12.64 1.29
N ASP A 245 20.07 -11.38 1.07
CA ASP A 245 18.84 -10.79 1.59
C ASP A 245 17.61 -11.57 1.11
N PRO A 246 16.55 -11.70 1.95
CA PRO A 246 15.34 -12.36 1.52
C PRO A 246 14.62 -11.48 0.50
N TYR A 247 14.15 -12.03 -0.60
CA TYR A 247 13.26 -11.26 -1.51
C TYR A 247 11.79 -11.34 -1.05
N LEU A 248 11.46 -12.44 -0.38
CA LEU A 248 10.11 -12.79 0.06
C LEU A 248 10.16 -13.29 1.51
N ARG A 249 9.22 -12.81 2.34
CA ARG A 249 8.90 -13.37 3.65
C ARG A 249 7.43 -13.78 3.70
N VAL A 250 7.16 -15.06 3.93
CA VAL A 250 5.81 -15.66 4.04
C VAL A 250 5.68 -16.37 5.37
N GLU A 251 4.53 -16.22 6.03
CA GLU A 251 4.25 -16.88 7.30
C GLU A 251 4.02 -18.40 7.12
N CYS A 252 3.78 -19.10 8.23
CA CYS A 252 3.38 -20.50 8.18
C CYS A 252 1.91 -20.60 7.72
N LEU A 253 1.69 -21.02 6.48
CA LEU A 253 0.36 -21.20 5.91
C LEU A 253 -0.02 -22.69 5.91
N ASP A 254 -1.31 -22.98 6.00
CA ASP A 254 -1.82 -24.32 5.74
C ASP A 254 -1.42 -24.77 4.32
N ALA A 255 -0.95 -26.02 4.21
CA ALA A 255 -0.33 -26.49 2.97
C ALA A 255 -1.33 -26.63 1.81
N ASP A 256 -2.57 -27.01 2.10
CA ASP A 256 -3.60 -27.21 1.07
C ASP A 256 -4.25 -25.87 0.70
N ALA A 257 -4.45 -24.98 1.66
CA ALA A 257 -4.87 -23.60 1.40
C ALA A 257 -3.81 -22.85 0.57
N ALA A 258 -2.53 -22.94 0.93
CA ALA A 258 -1.45 -22.30 0.17
C ALA A 258 -1.34 -22.83 -1.26
N ARG A 259 -1.65 -24.11 -1.52
CA ARG A 259 -1.67 -24.63 -2.89
C ARG A 259 -2.76 -24.04 -3.77
N GLN A 260 -3.86 -23.60 -3.17
CA GLN A 260 -5.06 -23.17 -3.90
C GLN A 260 -5.22 -21.65 -3.96
N PHE A 261 -4.79 -20.95 -2.91
CA PHE A 261 -5.14 -19.55 -2.66
C PHE A 261 -3.93 -18.63 -2.46
N LEU A 262 -2.71 -19.16 -2.54
CA LEU A 262 -1.47 -18.36 -2.56
C LEU A 262 -0.90 -18.30 -3.98
N TYR A 263 -0.86 -17.12 -4.57
CA TYR A 263 -0.33 -16.91 -5.91
C TYR A 263 1.09 -16.37 -5.86
N LEU A 264 2.08 -17.25 -6.07
CA LEU A 264 3.49 -16.89 -6.18
C LEU A 264 4.09 -17.40 -7.50
N GLY A 265 4.78 -16.53 -8.22
CA GLY A 265 5.50 -16.96 -9.42
C GLY A 265 5.87 -15.86 -10.39
N GLY A 266 6.67 -16.22 -11.40
CA GLY A 266 7.07 -15.35 -12.50
C GLY A 266 7.90 -14.12 -12.09
N ASN A 267 8.41 -14.09 -10.86
CA ASN A 267 9.16 -12.96 -10.35
C ASN A 267 10.58 -12.92 -10.97
N ARG A 268 11.14 -11.72 -11.11
CA ARG A 268 12.54 -11.51 -11.52
C ARG A 268 13.29 -10.93 -10.34
N VAL A 269 14.17 -11.72 -9.73
CA VAL A 269 14.86 -11.34 -8.51
C VAL A 269 16.34 -11.17 -8.81
N TYR A 270 16.85 -9.97 -8.56
CA TYR A 270 18.24 -9.60 -8.74
C TYR A 270 18.87 -9.35 -7.38
N ALA A 271 19.96 -10.04 -7.09
CA ALA A 271 20.78 -9.81 -5.90
C ALA A 271 22.26 -9.96 -6.27
N PRO A 272 23.20 -9.29 -5.59
CA PRO A 272 24.63 -9.50 -5.83
C PRO A 272 25.00 -11.00 -5.84
N GLY A 273 25.70 -11.46 -6.87
CA GLY A 273 26.06 -12.87 -7.04
C GLY A 273 24.89 -13.81 -7.37
N GLY A 274 23.68 -13.28 -7.62
CA GLY A 274 22.49 -14.05 -7.97
C GLY A 274 21.99 -14.98 -6.86
N ALA A 275 22.28 -14.65 -5.60
CA ALA A 275 22.13 -15.58 -4.47
C ALA A 275 21.14 -15.12 -3.37
N PRO A 276 19.92 -14.64 -3.71
CA PRO A 276 18.95 -14.23 -2.70
C PRO A 276 18.46 -15.40 -1.85
N SER A 277 17.75 -15.05 -0.77
CA SER A 277 17.04 -16.02 0.05
C SER A 277 15.54 -15.81 0.04
N VAL A 278 14.83 -16.74 0.67
CA VAL A 278 13.40 -16.65 0.98
C VAL A 278 13.22 -17.04 2.43
N GLU A 279 12.36 -16.33 3.15
CA GLU A 279 11.93 -16.70 4.50
C GLU A 279 10.51 -17.27 4.40
N TYR A 280 10.36 -18.56 4.69
CA TYR A 280 9.08 -19.26 4.62
C TYR A 280 8.87 -20.06 5.90
N CYS A 281 7.79 -19.77 6.63
CA CYS A 281 7.45 -20.42 7.89
C CYS A 281 8.61 -20.43 8.91
N GLY A 282 9.21 -19.24 9.13
CA GLY A 282 10.33 -19.05 10.06
C GLY A 282 11.66 -19.68 9.63
N ARG A 283 11.72 -20.35 8.47
CA ARG A 283 12.93 -20.96 7.93
C ARG A 283 13.47 -20.15 6.76
N ARG A 284 14.79 -19.98 6.71
CA ARG A 284 15.48 -19.40 5.55
C ARG A 284 15.81 -20.48 4.51
N TRP A 285 15.45 -20.21 3.27
CA TRP A 285 15.71 -21.04 2.09
C TRP A 285 16.66 -20.29 1.16
N ASN A 286 17.62 -20.99 0.58
CA ASN A 286 18.39 -20.43 -0.53
C ASN A 286 17.57 -20.49 -1.83
N ALA A 287 17.92 -19.64 -2.80
CA ALA A 287 17.23 -19.53 -4.09
C ALA A 287 17.06 -20.88 -4.82
N SER A 288 18.08 -21.75 -4.83
CA SER A 288 18.02 -23.05 -5.51
C SER A 288 17.00 -24.00 -4.87
N ALA A 289 17.04 -24.15 -3.54
CA ALA A 289 16.12 -25.00 -2.79
C ALA A 289 14.68 -24.48 -2.86
N TRP A 290 14.51 -23.15 -2.84
CA TRP A 290 13.21 -22.52 -3.02
C TRP A 290 12.64 -22.75 -4.42
N GLY A 291 13.45 -22.53 -5.47
CA GLY A 291 13.04 -22.79 -6.86
C GLY A 291 12.66 -24.26 -7.10
N ALA A 292 13.37 -25.20 -6.48
CA ALA A 292 13.07 -26.63 -6.58
C ALA A 292 11.79 -27.05 -5.82
N SER A 293 11.26 -26.21 -4.92
CA SER A 293 10.06 -26.53 -4.14
C SER A 293 8.76 -26.52 -4.95
N GLY A 294 8.77 -25.89 -6.13
CA GLY A 294 7.59 -25.74 -6.99
C GLY A 294 6.55 -24.74 -6.45
N ARG A 295 6.87 -23.95 -5.41
CA ARG A 295 5.94 -22.99 -4.79
C ARG A 295 5.88 -21.63 -5.48
N ASP A 296 6.88 -21.33 -6.28
CA ASP A 296 7.14 -20.01 -6.85
C ASP A 296 7.57 -20.17 -8.31
N ILE A 297 6.64 -20.74 -9.08
CA ILE A 297 6.93 -21.27 -10.42
C ILE A 297 7.26 -20.13 -11.38
N GLY A 298 8.31 -20.31 -12.18
CA GLY A 298 8.74 -19.34 -13.18
C GLY A 298 9.51 -18.15 -12.61
N THR A 299 9.73 -18.08 -11.29
CA THR A 299 10.60 -17.08 -10.70
C THR A 299 12.06 -17.35 -11.04
N THR A 300 12.79 -16.29 -11.37
CA THR A 300 14.20 -16.33 -11.79
C THR A 300 15.08 -15.52 -10.84
N PHE A 301 16.30 -16.01 -10.63
CA PHE A 301 17.31 -15.40 -9.77
C PHE A 301 18.54 -15.06 -10.60
N ALA A 302 19.00 -13.81 -10.56
CA ALA A 302 20.13 -13.35 -11.35
C ALA A 302 21.00 -12.36 -10.57
N ASP A 303 22.25 -12.20 -11.01
CA ASP A 303 23.17 -11.22 -10.43
C ASP A 303 22.73 -9.79 -10.79
N THR A 304 22.82 -8.86 -9.83
CA THR A 304 22.60 -7.42 -10.09
C THR A 304 23.61 -6.86 -11.08
N ALA A 305 24.82 -7.43 -11.17
CA ALA A 305 25.80 -7.05 -12.19
C ALA A 305 25.26 -7.25 -13.63
N GLY A 306 24.40 -8.24 -13.84
CA GLY A 306 23.75 -8.51 -15.13
C GLY A 306 22.66 -7.52 -15.53
N VAL A 307 22.26 -6.60 -14.63
CA VAL A 307 21.26 -5.55 -14.86
C VAL A 307 21.89 -4.29 -15.46
N SER A 308 23.22 -4.24 -15.53
CA SER A 308 23.99 -3.09 -16.05
C SER A 308 24.22 -3.08 -17.57
N GLY A 309 23.40 -3.81 -18.34
CA GLY A 309 23.49 -3.93 -19.81
C GLY A 309 22.35 -3.24 -20.54
#